data_AF-A0A7V8ATW2-F1
#
_entry.id   AF-A0A7V8ATW2-F1
#
_cell.length_a   1.000
_cell.length_b   1.000
_cell.length_c   1.000
_cell.angle_alpha   90.00
_cell.angle_beta   90.00
_cell.angle_gamma   90.00
#
_symmetry.space_group_name_H-M   'P 1'
#
loop_
_entity.id
_entity.type
_entity.pdbx_description
1 polymer ?
#
loop_
_entity_poly.entity_id
_entity_poly.type
_entity_poly.pdbx_seq_one_letter_code
_entity_poly.pdbx_strand_id
1 'polypeptide(L)'
;MKEIAKTLEQIGFHKKSSRHFERNDCQFFIEFVAPPAAVGSEPITTPFELTSKYGKILLLSPTDAIKDRLAAYYHWNDFQALDQAVMVAKDQNVNISEIERWSIAEGFGEKYQNFLLSCTPRSRKRKPD
;
A
#
# COMPACT_ATOMS: atom_id res chain seq x y z
N MET A 1 -3.61 16.09 -16.67
CA MET A 1 -3.46 16.87 -15.41
C MET A 1 -4.24 18.16 -15.31
N LYS A 2 -4.43 18.95 -16.38
CA LYS A 2 -5.14 20.24 -16.27
C LYS A 2 -6.56 20.11 -15.73
N GLU A 3 -7.31 19.11 -16.19
CA GLU A 3 -8.71 18.89 -15.77
C GLU A 3 -8.84 18.44 -14.32
N ILE A 4 -7.97 17.53 -13.87
CA ILE A 4 -7.90 17.09 -12.47
C ILE A 4 -7.60 18.27 -11.56
N ALA A 5 -6.62 19.11 -11.90
CA ALA A 5 -6.29 20.27 -11.10
C ALA A 5 -7.47 21.23 -10.95
N LYS A 6 -8.18 21.51 -12.06
CA LYS A 6 -9.41 22.32 -12.04
C LYS A 6 -10.51 21.71 -11.16
N THR A 7 -10.66 20.40 -11.18
CA THR A 7 -11.66 19.67 -10.37
C THR A 7 -11.31 19.72 -8.88
N LEU A 8 -10.05 19.48 -8.54
CA LEU A 8 -9.56 19.51 -7.16
C LEU A 8 -9.63 20.92 -6.56
N GLU A 9 -9.39 21.95 -7.37
CA GLU A 9 -9.51 23.35 -6.94
C GLU A 9 -10.93 23.72 -6.51
N GLN A 10 -11.97 23.15 -7.15
CA GLN A 10 -13.37 23.37 -6.77
C GLN A 10 -13.72 22.86 -5.36
N ILE A 11 -12.94 21.91 -4.83
CA ILE A 11 -13.09 21.36 -3.48
C ILE A 11 -11.99 21.84 -2.51
N GLY A 12 -11.24 22.87 -2.92
CA GLY A 12 -10.23 23.56 -2.10
C GLY A 12 -8.84 22.94 -2.12
N PHE A 13 -8.58 21.91 -2.92
CA PHE A 13 -7.23 21.36 -3.06
C PHE A 13 -6.44 22.15 -4.10
N HIS A 14 -5.33 22.75 -3.67
CA HIS A 14 -4.47 23.55 -4.53
C HIS A 14 -3.18 22.81 -4.89
N LYS A 15 -2.76 22.96 -6.14
CA LYS A 15 -1.53 22.35 -6.64
C LYS A 15 -0.30 23.00 -6.00
N LYS A 16 0.53 22.21 -5.32
CA LYS A 16 1.80 22.67 -4.71
C LYS A 16 3.02 22.30 -5.55
N SER A 17 2.99 21.13 -6.18
CA SER A 17 4.04 20.65 -7.09
C SER A 17 3.42 20.00 -8.33
N SER A 18 4.20 19.37 -9.20
CA SER A 18 3.72 18.79 -10.47
C SER A 18 2.54 17.81 -10.28
N ARG A 19 2.56 17.02 -9.21
CA ARG A 19 1.58 15.96 -8.90
C ARG A 19 1.03 15.98 -7.47
N HIS A 20 1.41 16.97 -6.66
CA HIS A 20 1.01 17.10 -5.25
C HIS A 20 -0.02 18.22 -5.05
N PHE A 21 -1.08 17.92 -4.31
CA PHE A 21 -2.19 18.82 -4.02
C PHE A 21 -2.51 18.83 -2.52
N GLU A 22 -2.67 20.02 -1.96
CA GLU A 22 -2.90 20.22 -0.51
C GLU A 22 -4.07 21.16 -0.27
N ARG A 23 -4.66 21.06 0.93
CA ARG A 23 -5.68 21.97 1.43
C ARG A 23 -5.40 22.28 2.90
N ASN A 24 -5.43 23.56 3.28
CA ASN A 24 -4.94 24.02 4.60
C ASN A 24 -5.71 23.44 5.80
N ASP A 25 -6.99 23.09 5.63
CA ASP A 25 -7.85 22.51 6.66
C ASP A 25 -7.93 20.97 6.56
N CYS A 26 -7.06 20.35 5.77
CA CYS A 26 -7.03 18.90 5.54
C CYS A 26 -5.64 18.35 5.92
N GLN A 27 -5.61 17.37 6.82
CA GLN A 27 -4.37 16.71 7.22
C GLN A 27 -3.76 15.88 6.08
N PHE A 28 -4.58 15.45 5.12
CA PHE A 28 -4.16 14.63 3.99
C PHE A 28 -3.90 15.47 2.75
N PHE A 29 -2.90 15.06 1.98
CA PHE A 29 -2.64 15.57 0.63
C PHE A 29 -3.02 14.52 -0.40
N ILE A 30 -3.16 14.95 -1.66
CA ILE A 30 -3.39 14.07 -2.79
C ILE A 30 -2.15 14.11 -3.68
N GLU A 31 -1.57 12.94 -3.94
CA GLU A 31 -0.48 12.78 -4.86
C GLU A 31 -0.88 11.84 -6.01
N PHE A 32 -0.47 12.18 -7.22
CA PHE A 32 -0.62 11.32 -8.40
C PHE A 32 0.71 10.65 -8.74
N VAL A 33 0.71 9.32 -8.89
CA VAL A 33 1.88 8.57 -9.37
C VAL A 33 2.07 8.74 -10.89
N ALA A 34 3.27 8.46 -11.40
CA ALA A 34 3.50 8.40 -12.84
C ALA A 34 2.72 7.23 -13.45
N PRO A 35 2.10 7.38 -14.63
CA PRO A 35 1.58 6.24 -15.36
C PRO A 35 2.71 5.40 -15.99
N PRO A 36 2.53 4.07 -16.14
CA PRO A 36 1.43 3.28 -15.57
C PRO A 36 1.56 3.12 -14.06
N ALA A 37 0.45 3.04 -13.35
CA ALA A 37 0.47 2.73 -11.92
C ALA A 37 1.00 1.31 -11.72
N ALA A 38 1.98 1.17 -10.83
CA ALA A 38 2.73 -0.06 -10.61
C ALA A 38 3.09 -0.22 -9.14
N VAL A 39 3.34 -1.46 -8.73
CA VAL A 39 3.89 -1.82 -7.41
C VAL A 39 5.22 -2.53 -7.62
N GLY A 40 6.31 -1.89 -7.20
CA GLY A 40 7.65 -2.30 -7.60
C GLY A 40 7.82 -2.23 -9.12
N SER A 41 8.24 -3.33 -9.73
CA SER A 41 8.42 -3.45 -11.18
C SER A 41 7.17 -3.91 -11.94
N GLU A 42 6.06 -4.26 -11.26
CA GLU A 42 4.87 -4.83 -11.89
C GLU A 42 3.71 -3.83 -12.00
N PRO A 43 3.06 -3.69 -13.16
CA PRO A 43 1.88 -2.84 -13.32
C PRO A 43 0.68 -3.41 -12.57
N ILE A 44 -0.17 -2.52 -12.04
CA ILE A 44 -1.43 -2.93 -11.40
C ILE A 44 -2.42 -3.34 -12.49
N THR A 45 -2.84 -4.60 -12.48
CA THR A 45 -3.73 -5.16 -13.51
C THR A 45 -5.19 -5.24 -13.07
N THR A 46 -5.45 -5.50 -11.78
CA THR A 46 -6.79 -5.75 -11.25
C THR A 46 -7.06 -4.87 -10.03
N PRO A 47 -7.78 -3.75 -10.19
CA PRO A 47 -8.14 -2.90 -9.06
C PRO A 47 -9.23 -3.56 -8.21
N PHE A 48 -9.19 -3.30 -6.91
CA PHE A 48 -10.27 -3.63 -5.99
C PHE A 48 -11.30 -2.50 -5.97
N GLU A 49 -12.60 -2.80 -6.08
CA GLU A 49 -13.65 -1.80 -6.10
C GLU A 49 -14.38 -1.74 -4.75
N LEU A 50 -14.43 -0.54 -4.15
CA LEU A 50 -15.24 -0.24 -2.99
C LEU A 50 -16.42 0.64 -3.40
N THR A 51 -17.65 0.17 -3.16
CA THR A 51 -18.87 0.96 -3.40
C THR A 51 -19.27 1.72 -2.15
N SER A 52 -19.53 3.02 -2.31
CA SER A 52 -20.05 3.89 -1.25
C SER A 52 -21.25 4.69 -1.76
N LYS A 53 -21.95 5.38 -0.85
CA LYS A 53 -23.02 6.34 -1.22
C LYS A 53 -22.52 7.51 -2.08
N TYR A 54 -21.21 7.74 -2.14
CA TYR A 54 -20.59 8.79 -2.95
C TYR A 54 -20.06 8.28 -4.30
N GLY A 55 -20.23 6.98 -4.59
CA GLY A 55 -19.75 6.34 -5.81
C GLY A 55 -18.74 5.24 -5.53
N LYS A 56 -18.10 4.79 -6.61
CA LYS A 56 -17.13 3.69 -6.62
C LYS A 56 -15.70 4.23 -6.46
N ILE A 57 -14.93 3.60 -5.59
CA ILE A 57 -13.52 3.89 -5.36
C ILE A 57 -12.72 2.69 -5.82
N LEU A 58 -11.73 2.91 -6.69
CA LEU A 58 -10.76 1.89 -7.09
C LEU A 58 -9.54 1.97 -6.18
N LEU A 59 -9.17 0.82 -5.63
CA LEU A 59 -8.11 0.63 -4.65
C LEU A 59 -7.14 -0.45 -5.14
N LEU A 60 -5.95 -0.50 -4.52
CA LEU A 60 -5.11 -1.68 -4.61
C LEU A 60 -5.84 -2.90 -4.04
N SER A 61 -5.60 -4.07 -4.62
CA SER A 61 -5.99 -5.32 -3.97
C SER A 61 -5.27 -5.45 -2.63
N PRO A 62 -5.80 -6.19 -1.63
CA PRO A 62 -5.08 -6.43 -0.38
C PRO A 62 -3.67 -7.02 -0.61
N THR A 63 -3.53 -7.89 -1.61
CA THR A 63 -2.23 -8.44 -2.05
C THR A 63 -1.28 -7.34 -2.54
N ASP A 64 -1.74 -6.45 -3.42
CA ASP A 64 -0.89 -5.37 -3.96
C ASP A 64 -0.60 -4.27 -2.93
N ALA A 65 -1.53 -4.02 -2.01
CA ALA A 65 -1.29 -3.15 -0.86
C ALA A 65 -0.16 -3.71 0.02
N ILE A 66 -0.12 -5.02 0.26
CA ILE A 66 1.00 -5.66 0.98
C ILE A 66 2.30 -5.50 0.19
N LYS A 67 2.31 -5.78 -1.12
CA LYS A 67 3.50 -5.60 -1.96
C LYS A 67 4.03 -4.16 -1.89
N ASP A 68 3.14 -3.17 -1.93
CA ASP A 68 3.51 -1.74 -1.83
C ASP A 68 4.13 -1.40 -0.47
N ARG A 69 3.53 -1.88 0.63
CA ARG A 69 4.12 -1.72 1.97
C ARG A 69 5.46 -2.45 2.10
N LEU A 70 5.57 -3.66 1.54
CA LEU A 70 6.82 -4.41 1.55
C LEU A 70 7.90 -3.75 0.70
N ALA A 71 7.57 -3.08 -0.41
CA ALA A 71 8.53 -2.32 -1.20
C ALA A 71 9.22 -1.24 -0.35
N ALA A 72 8.45 -0.49 0.45
CA ALA A 72 9.02 0.50 1.36
C ALA A 72 9.96 -0.15 2.41
N TYR A 73 9.56 -1.28 2.98
CA TYR A 73 10.42 -2.04 3.89
C TYR A 73 11.69 -2.59 3.19
N TYR A 74 11.55 -3.08 1.97
CA TYR A 74 12.63 -3.69 1.19
C TYR A 74 13.68 -2.66 0.79
N HIS A 75 13.28 -1.48 0.33
CA HIS A 75 14.22 -0.46 -0.12
C HIS A 75 14.74 0.44 1.01
N TRP A 76 13.95 0.68 2.06
CA TRP A 76 14.29 1.69 3.07
C TRP A 76 14.37 1.14 4.50
N ASN A 77 14.22 -0.17 4.70
CA ASN A 77 14.11 -0.78 6.04
C ASN A 77 12.99 -0.13 6.88
N ASP A 78 11.91 0.28 6.24
CA ASP A 78 10.72 0.82 6.90
C ASP A 78 9.96 -0.29 7.65
N PHE A 79 10.27 -0.46 8.94
CA PHE A 79 9.60 -1.43 9.80
C PHE A 79 8.13 -1.08 10.08
N GLN A 80 7.74 0.20 9.96
CA GLN A 80 6.33 0.59 10.08
C GLN A 80 5.55 0.05 8.88
N ALA A 81 6.13 0.11 7.68
CA ALA A 81 5.53 -0.49 6.50
C ALA A 81 5.42 -2.02 6.62
N LEU A 82 6.41 -2.68 7.22
CA LEU A 82 6.33 -4.11 7.55
C LEU A 82 5.15 -4.41 8.49
N ASP A 83 5.00 -3.64 9.58
CA ASP A 83 3.88 -3.81 10.51
C ASP A 83 2.52 -3.63 9.81
N GLN A 84 2.41 -2.63 8.92
CA GLN A 84 1.19 -2.40 8.13
C GLN A 84 0.89 -3.56 7.18
N ALA A 85 1.91 -4.11 6.50
CA ALA A 85 1.75 -5.29 5.66
C ALA A 85 1.19 -6.47 6.47
N VAL A 86 1.69 -6.69 7.69
CA VAL A 86 1.22 -7.75 8.59
C VAL A 86 -0.23 -7.51 9.04
N MET A 87 -0.63 -6.26 9.31
CA MET A 87 -2.02 -5.93 9.65
C MET A 87 -2.96 -6.29 8.50
N VAL A 88 -2.64 -5.88 7.27
CA VAL A 88 -3.45 -6.21 6.09
C VAL A 88 -3.53 -7.73 5.88
N ALA A 89 -2.41 -8.43 6.04
CA ALA A 89 -2.36 -9.90 5.89
C ALA A 89 -3.21 -10.65 6.91
N LYS A 90 -3.40 -10.09 8.11
CA LYS A 90 -4.22 -10.68 9.18
C LYS A 90 -5.71 -10.42 9.00
N ASP A 91 -6.06 -9.27 8.44
CA ASP A 91 -7.46 -8.82 8.37
C ASP A 91 -8.12 -9.06 7.01
N GLN A 92 -7.34 -9.35 5.96
CA GLN A 92 -7.84 -9.49 4.58
C GLN A 92 -7.48 -10.83 3.95
N ASN A 93 -8.27 -11.26 2.97
CA ASN A 93 -7.92 -12.41 2.14
C ASN A 93 -6.83 -12.00 1.14
N VAL A 94 -5.65 -12.60 1.27
CA VAL A 94 -4.44 -12.22 0.53
C VAL A 94 -3.81 -13.45 -0.12
N ASN A 95 -3.20 -13.26 -1.29
CA ASN A 95 -2.47 -14.32 -1.96
C ASN A 95 -1.00 -14.32 -1.51
N ILE A 96 -0.69 -15.12 -0.48
CA ILE A 96 0.67 -15.22 0.08
C ILE A 96 1.68 -15.74 -0.94
N SER A 97 1.31 -16.75 -1.74
CA SER A 97 2.20 -17.28 -2.80
C SER A 97 2.56 -16.23 -3.85
N GLU A 98 1.65 -15.31 -4.14
CA GLU A 98 1.89 -14.21 -5.07
C GLU A 98 2.81 -13.14 -4.46
N ILE A 99 2.69 -12.87 -3.15
CA ILE A 99 3.58 -11.95 -2.43
C ILE A 99 5.00 -12.53 -2.38
N GLU A 100 5.14 -13.84 -2.16
CA GLU A 100 6.43 -14.54 -2.17
C GLU A 100 7.08 -14.48 -3.55
N ARG A 101 6.35 -14.87 -4.60
CA ARG A 101 6.83 -14.82 -5.99
C ARG A 101 7.32 -13.42 -6.34
N TRP A 102 6.50 -12.40 -6.06
CA TRP A 102 6.85 -11.00 -6.32
C TRP A 102 8.09 -10.58 -5.53
N SER A 103 8.17 -10.90 -4.24
CA SER A 103 9.31 -10.52 -3.40
C SER A 103 10.63 -11.14 -3.86
N ILE A 104 10.60 -12.40 -4.35
CA ILE A 104 11.76 -13.06 -4.94
C ILE A 104 12.15 -12.40 -6.26
N ALA A 105 11.17 -12.05 -7.11
CA ALA A 105 11.42 -11.38 -8.38
C ALA A 105 12.05 -9.98 -8.19
N GLU A 106 11.68 -9.26 -7.12
CA GLU A 106 12.30 -7.98 -6.73
C GLU A 106 13.68 -8.15 -6.04
N GLY A 107 14.13 -9.39 -5.80
CA GLY A 107 15.43 -9.67 -5.17
C GLY A 107 15.44 -9.60 -3.64
N PHE A 108 14.27 -9.60 -3.00
CA PHE A 108 14.11 -9.44 -1.54
C PHE A 108 13.59 -10.69 -0.83
N GLY A 109 13.87 -11.88 -1.36
CA GLY A 109 13.43 -13.15 -0.78
C GLY A 109 13.81 -13.35 0.69
N GLU A 110 14.97 -12.84 1.13
CA GLU A 110 15.38 -12.89 2.54
C GLU A 110 14.52 -11.98 3.43
N LYS A 111 14.25 -10.74 2.99
CA LYS A 111 13.41 -9.80 3.73
C LYS A 111 11.96 -10.25 3.79
N TYR A 112 11.47 -10.95 2.76
CA TYR A 112 10.17 -11.60 2.78
C TYR A 112 10.01 -12.58 3.96
N GLN A 113 11.07 -13.28 4.36
CA GLN A 113 11.00 -14.20 5.51
C GLN A 113 10.66 -13.46 6.81
N ASN A 114 11.12 -12.22 6.99
CA ASN A 114 10.77 -11.41 8.16
C ASN A 114 9.27 -11.09 8.21
N PHE A 115 8.66 -10.84 7.05
CA PHE A 115 7.22 -10.67 6.92
C PHE A 115 6.48 -11.96 7.30
N LEU A 116 6.89 -13.11 6.74
CA LEU A 116 6.28 -14.40 7.05
C LEU A 116 6.35 -14.74 8.54
N LEU A 117 7.52 -14.56 9.16
CA LEU A 117 7.71 -14.75 10.60
C LEU A 117 6.81 -13.84 11.43
N SER A 118 6.61 -12.59 11.01
CA SER A 118 5.76 -11.61 11.70
C SER A 118 4.26 -11.91 11.59
N CYS A 119 3.86 -12.64 10.54
CA CYS A 119 2.50 -13.15 10.38
C CYS A 119 2.19 -14.34 11.30
N THR A 120 3.21 -15.12 11.71
CA THR A 120 2.99 -16.25 12.63
C THR A 120 2.68 -15.78 14.05
N PRO A 121 1.68 -16.36 14.73
CA PRO A 121 1.42 -16.03 16.14
C PRO A 121 2.65 -16.40 16.97
N ARG A 122 3.23 -15.44 17.69
CA ARG A 122 4.21 -15.77 18.74
C ARG A 122 3.52 -16.67 19.75
N SER A 123 3.99 -17.91 19.86
CA SER A 123 3.65 -18.80 20.97
C SER A 123 4.05 -18.09 22.27
N ARG A 124 3.07 -17.48 22.95
CA ARG A 124 3.26 -16.94 24.30
C ARG A 124 3.60 -18.13 25.20
N LYS A 125 4.89 -18.32 25.51
CA LYS A 125 5.28 -19.12 26.67
C LYS A 125 4.62 -18.48 27.89
N ARG A 126 3.54 -19.09 28.40
CA ARG A 126 2.97 -18.75 29.70
C ARG A 126 4.08 -18.95 30.73
N LYS A 127 4.45 -17.91 31.47
CA LYS A 127 5.22 -18.08 32.71
C LYS A 127 4.36 -18.94 33.65
N PRO A 128 4.88 -19.99 34.28
CA PRO A 128 4.20 -20.62 35.40
C PRO A 128 4.20 -19.63 36.58
N ASP A 129 3.06 -19.57 37.27
CA ASP A 129 2.87 -18.83 38.53
C ASP A 129 3.76 -19.36 39.66
#